data_AF-A0A7H8RDD3-F1
#
_entry.id   AF-A0A7H8RDD3-F1
#
_cell.length_a   1.000
_cell.length_b   1.000
_cell.length_c   1.000
_cell.angle_alpha   90.00
_cell.angle_beta   90.00
_cell.angle_gamma   90.00
#
_symmetry.space_group_name_H-M   'P 1'
#
loop_
_entity.id
_entity.type
_entity.pdbx_description
1 polymer ?
#
loop_
_entity_poly.entity_id
_entity_poly.type
_entity_poly.pdbx_seq_one_letter_code
_entity_poly.pdbx_strand_id
1 'polypeptide(L)'
;MLDANFSSLVSSTITVLNSTKNDYNNVSGDRRLPGAFHEAGQGLLLIEEVFQYVKSQTDGRNIRGDHGDTIRLLEACKAKAELSEGIFKDVSQAPETERFEYYKRAVRRKGECNPVEVLVMGMMSDVCDMAKDGAIEAIMRTRVKVLREAIEKLSKMEPSVINEQSGNIFSSYGSGNQFNATGGAQNNNTGSGNQFSGASFSGPVHFGRNMS
;
A
#
# COMPACT_ATOMS: atom_id res chain seq x y z
N MET A 1 36.20 -4.72 -7.66
CA MET A 1 35.39 -3.54 -7.33
C MET A 1 34.00 -4.06 -7.02
N LEU A 2 33.30 -3.52 -6.03
CA LEU A 2 31.83 -3.60 -6.03
C LEU A 2 31.35 -3.24 -7.44
N ASP A 3 30.25 -3.84 -7.89
CA ASP A 3 29.59 -3.26 -9.04
C ASP A 3 29.25 -1.81 -8.67
N ALA A 4 29.87 -0.84 -9.36
CA ALA A 4 29.64 0.57 -9.12
C ALA A 4 28.14 0.92 -9.23
N ASN A 5 27.42 0.11 -10.01
CA ASN A 5 25.98 0.15 -10.11
C ASN A 5 25.28 -0.16 -8.77
N PHE A 6 25.63 -1.26 -8.09
CA PHE A 6 25.03 -1.62 -6.80
C PHE A 6 25.22 -0.53 -5.74
N SER A 7 26.45 -0.04 -5.57
CA SER A 7 26.76 0.99 -4.56
C SER A 7 26.04 2.31 -4.85
N SER A 8 25.96 2.69 -6.14
CA SER A 8 25.20 3.86 -6.59
C SER A 8 23.70 3.69 -6.32
N LEU A 9 23.12 2.54 -6.65
CA LEU A 9 21.71 2.23 -6.41
C LEU A 9 21.36 2.25 -4.93
N VAL A 10 22.16 1.61 -4.06
CA VAL A 10 21.96 1.65 -2.61
C VAL A 10 21.99 3.10 -2.11
N SER A 11 22.99 3.88 -2.52
CA SER A 11 23.09 5.29 -2.12
C SER A 11 21.89 6.11 -2.58
N SER A 12 21.43 5.93 -3.82
CA SER A 12 20.26 6.63 -4.34
C SER A 12 18.96 6.22 -3.63
N THR A 13 18.82 4.95 -3.26
CA THR A 13 17.68 4.43 -2.50
C THR A 13 17.64 5.04 -1.10
N ILE A 14 18.80 5.10 -0.42
CA ILE A 14 18.94 5.79 0.88
C ILE A 14 18.53 7.26 0.79
N THR A 15 18.89 7.96 -0.29
CA THR A 15 18.48 9.36 -0.49
C THR A 15 16.95 9.51 -0.54
N VAL A 16 16.27 8.67 -1.33
CA VAL A 16 14.80 8.68 -1.44
C VAL A 16 14.14 8.34 -0.09
N LEU A 17 14.66 7.34 0.63
CA LEU A 17 14.13 6.95 1.94
C LEU A 17 14.31 8.06 2.99
N ASN A 18 15.44 8.77 2.98
CA ASN A 18 15.67 9.91 3.87
C ASN A 18 14.72 11.09 3.58
N SER A 19 14.46 11.37 2.30
CA SER A 19 13.47 12.36 1.89
C SER A 19 12.07 11.98 2.40
N THR A 20 11.66 10.73 2.15
CA THR A 20 10.37 10.18 2.60
C THR A 20 10.23 10.22 4.13
N LYS A 21 11.30 9.89 4.87
CA LYS A 21 11.36 9.97 6.34
C LYS A 21 11.10 11.38 6.85
N ASN A 22 11.67 12.40 6.20
CA ASN A 22 11.43 13.79 6.58
C ASN A 22 9.96 14.18 6.35
N ASP A 23 9.37 13.75 5.25
CA ASP A 23 7.94 13.96 4.98
C ASP A 23 7.05 13.24 5.99
N TYR A 24 7.35 11.99 6.34
CA TYR A 24 6.62 11.25 7.37
C TYR A 24 6.74 11.90 8.75
N ASN A 25 7.93 12.39 9.13
CA ASN A 25 8.13 13.03 10.43
C ASN A 25 7.19 14.23 10.63
N ASN A 26 6.87 14.98 9.56
CA ASN A 26 5.94 16.11 9.58
C ASN A 26 4.46 15.71 9.85
N VAL A 27 4.13 14.43 9.67
CA VAL A 27 2.77 13.89 9.82
C VAL A 27 2.66 12.76 10.84
N SER A 28 3.78 12.35 11.45
CA SER A 28 3.88 11.24 12.40
C SER A 28 2.97 11.37 13.64
N GLY A 29 2.63 12.60 14.03
CA GLY A 29 1.71 12.89 15.14
C GLY A 29 0.23 12.98 14.74
N ASP A 30 -0.10 12.87 13.44
CA ASP A 30 -1.44 13.12 12.93
C ASP A 30 -2.37 11.92 13.12
N ARG A 31 -3.19 11.97 14.16
CA ARG A 31 -4.13 10.89 14.52
C ARG A 31 -5.30 10.72 13.55
N ARG A 32 -5.47 11.61 12.56
CA ARG A 32 -6.50 11.46 11.50
C ARG A 32 -6.03 10.53 10.39
N LEU A 33 -4.72 10.28 10.30
CA LEU A 33 -4.18 9.31 9.34
C LEU A 33 -4.35 7.89 9.90
N PRO A 34 -4.66 6.90 9.04
CA PRO A 34 -4.92 5.53 9.49
C PRO A 34 -3.72 4.88 10.19
N GLY A 35 -3.98 3.91 11.06
CA GLY A 35 -2.92 3.16 11.73
C GLY A 35 -1.93 2.52 10.76
N ALA A 36 -2.42 1.93 9.66
CA ALA A 36 -1.57 1.30 8.65
C ALA A 36 -0.67 2.32 7.92
N PHE A 37 -1.09 3.58 7.78
CA PHE A 37 -0.23 4.65 7.24
C PHE A 37 0.96 4.92 8.17
N HIS A 38 0.71 5.03 9.47
CA HIS A 38 1.77 5.26 10.46
C HIS A 38 2.72 4.07 10.58
N GLU A 39 2.16 2.86 10.56
CA GLU A 39 2.98 1.64 10.58
C GLU A 39 3.84 1.51 9.32
N ALA A 40 3.31 1.89 8.15
CA ALA A 40 4.09 1.97 6.92
C ALA A 40 5.22 3.01 7.04
N GLY A 41 4.94 4.16 7.68
CA GLY A 41 5.95 5.15 8.05
C GLY A 41 7.08 4.57 8.90
N GLN A 42 6.78 3.75 9.91
CA GLN A 42 7.79 3.04 10.70
C GLN A 42 8.58 2.02 9.86
N GLY A 43 7.90 1.29 8.97
CA GLY A 43 8.54 0.36 8.05
C GLY A 43 9.59 1.01 7.14
N LEU A 44 9.33 2.24 6.68
CA LEU A 44 10.30 3.03 5.91
C LEU A 44 11.58 3.35 6.70
N LEU A 45 11.42 3.72 7.98
CA LEU A 45 12.58 3.97 8.86
C LEU A 45 13.42 2.71 9.01
N LEU A 46 12.77 1.56 9.19
CA LEU A 46 13.45 0.27 9.29
C LEU A 46 14.21 -0.08 8.00
N ILE A 47 13.61 0.13 6.83
CA ILE A 47 14.27 -0.13 5.54
C ILE A 47 15.50 0.80 5.37
N GLU A 48 15.38 2.07 5.74
CA GLU A 48 16.50 3.03 5.71
C GLU A 48 17.66 2.55 6.59
N GLU A 49 17.38 2.17 7.83
CA GLU A 49 18.39 1.62 8.74
C GLU A 49 19.10 0.39 8.17
N VAL A 50 18.35 -0.51 7.51
CA VAL A 50 18.93 -1.70 6.87
C VAL A 50 19.84 -1.30 5.71
N PHE A 51 19.44 -0.39 4.84
CA PHE A 51 20.30 0.05 3.73
C PHE A 51 21.55 0.80 4.19
N GLN A 52 21.44 1.64 5.23
CA GLN A 52 22.61 2.29 5.84
C GLN A 52 23.58 1.25 6.40
N TYR A 53 23.05 0.23 7.08
CA TYR A 53 23.87 -0.86 7.60
C TYR A 53 24.56 -1.63 6.49
N VAL A 54 23.84 -2.00 5.42
CA VAL A 54 24.40 -2.67 4.24
C VAL A 54 25.52 -1.82 3.62
N LYS A 55 25.25 -0.54 3.35
CA LYS A 55 26.26 0.40 2.84
C LYS A 55 27.53 0.38 3.69
N SER A 56 27.40 0.54 5.01
CA SER A 56 28.54 0.54 5.94
C SER A 56 29.35 -0.77 5.94
N GLN A 57 28.71 -1.91 5.69
CA GLN A 57 29.36 -3.22 5.66
C GLN A 57 29.96 -3.55 4.29
N THR A 58 29.46 -2.92 3.23
CA THR A 58 29.93 -3.14 1.86
C THR A 58 30.97 -2.12 1.42
N ASP A 59 31.04 -0.94 2.04
CA ASP A 59 32.02 0.10 1.73
C ASP A 59 33.47 -0.44 1.79
N GLY A 60 34.17 -0.34 0.65
CA GLY A 60 35.56 -0.81 0.52
C GLY A 60 35.76 -2.32 0.37
N ARG A 61 34.69 -3.14 0.36
CA ARG A 61 34.80 -4.60 0.17
C ARG A 61 34.62 -5.00 -1.29
N ASN A 62 35.40 -5.98 -1.74
CA ASN A 62 35.21 -6.63 -3.05
C ASN A 62 34.20 -7.78 -2.91
N ILE A 63 32.92 -7.50 -3.18
CA ILE A 63 31.89 -8.55 -3.22
C ILE A 63 31.88 -9.17 -4.61
N ARG A 64 32.58 -10.29 -4.79
CA ARG A 64 32.58 -11.08 -6.04
C ARG A 64 31.32 -11.95 -6.12
N GLY A 65 30.61 -11.89 -7.24
CA GLY A 65 29.41 -12.69 -7.50
C GLY A 65 28.65 -12.17 -8.71
N ASP A 66 27.73 -12.97 -9.24
CA ASP A 66 26.67 -12.49 -10.12
C ASP A 66 25.56 -11.91 -9.24
N HIS A 67 25.33 -10.60 -9.36
CA HIS A 67 24.39 -9.84 -8.53
C HIS A 67 23.16 -9.42 -9.33
N GLY A 68 22.90 -10.00 -10.50
CA GLY A 68 21.83 -9.55 -11.40
C GLY A 68 20.45 -9.51 -10.75
N ASP A 69 20.10 -10.55 -9.99
CA ASP A 69 18.83 -10.59 -9.24
C ASP A 69 18.78 -9.59 -8.09
N THR A 70 19.89 -9.44 -7.36
CA THR A 70 20.01 -8.47 -6.26
C THR A 70 19.88 -7.03 -6.78
N ILE A 71 20.47 -6.71 -7.92
CA ILE A 71 20.34 -5.41 -8.58
C ILE A 71 18.88 -5.16 -8.99
N ARG A 72 18.22 -6.15 -9.62
CA ARG A 72 16.82 -6.04 -10.02
C ARG A 72 15.87 -5.83 -8.84
N LEU A 73 16.09 -6.54 -7.73
CA LEU A 73 15.32 -6.36 -6.49
C LEU A 73 15.56 -4.97 -5.89
N LEU A 74 16.79 -4.45 -5.95
CA LEU A 74 17.12 -3.12 -5.48
C LEU A 74 16.46 -2.02 -6.33
N GLU A 75 16.43 -2.18 -7.65
CA GLU A 75 15.69 -1.30 -8.57
C GLU A 75 14.18 -1.32 -8.27
N ALA A 76 13.61 -2.51 -8.06
CA ALA A 76 12.21 -2.66 -7.69
C ALA A 76 11.89 -2.03 -6.32
N CYS A 77 12.81 -2.13 -5.36
CA CYS A 77 12.70 -1.50 -4.06
C CYS A 77 12.75 0.02 -4.19
N LYS A 78 13.68 0.56 -4.99
CA LYS A 78 13.82 1.99 -5.24
C LYS A 78 12.56 2.58 -5.88
N ALA A 79 11.99 1.92 -6.89
CA ALA A 79 10.76 2.37 -7.53
C ALA A 79 9.61 2.50 -6.51
N LYS A 80 9.45 1.50 -5.62
CA LYS A 80 8.45 1.57 -4.53
C LYS A 80 8.75 2.68 -3.52
N ALA A 81 10.03 2.96 -3.25
CA ALA A 81 10.45 4.06 -2.39
C ALA A 81 10.09 5.42 -3.01
N GLU A 82 10.31 5.62 -4.31
CA GLU A 82 9.95 6.85 -5.04
C GLU A 82 8.43 7.07 -5.08
N LEU A 83 7.65 6.00 -5.26
CA LEU A 83 6.20 6.07 -5.15
C LEU A 83 5.75 6.45 -3.74
N SER A 84 6.39 5.87 -2.72
CA SER A 84 6.11 6.17 -1.31
C SER A 84 6.46 7.63 -0.99
N GLU A 85 7.63 8.11 -1.42
CA GLU A 85 8.06 9.51 -1.31
C GLU A 85 6.99 10.46 -1.86
N GLY A 86 6.53 10.18 -3.07
CA GLY A 86 5.48 10.97 -3.71
C GLY A 86 4.20 11.06 -2.87
N ILE A 87 3.79 9.97 -2.21
CA ILE A 87 2.59 9.96 -1.37
C ILE A 87 2.83 10.70 -0.07
N PHE A 88 3.91 10.40 0.66
CA PHE A 88 4.22 11.07 1.93
C PHE A 88 4.40 12.58 1.75
N LYS A 89 5.02 13.02 0.65
CA LYS A 89 5.16 14.43 0.30
C LYS A 89 3.83 15.14 0.07
N ASP A 90 2.90 14.51 -0.67
CA ASP A 90 1.57 15.08 -0.90
C ASP A 90 0.80 15.25 0.42
N VAL A 91 0.96 14.30 1.35
CA VAL A 91 0.32 14.34 2.68
C VAL A 91 1.00 15.36 3.59
N SER A 92 2.34 15.42 3.60
CA SER A 92 3.10 16.31 4.47
C SER A 92 2.83 17.79 4.17
N GLN A 93 2.62 18.12 2.91
CA GLN A 93 2.35 19.48 2.43
C GLN A 93 0.87 19.89 2.51
N ALA A 94 -0.04 18.96 2.83
CA ALA A 94 -1.46 19.26 2.93
C ALA A 94 -1.80 19.99 4.25
N PRO A 95 -2.85 20.85 4.24
CA PRO A 95 -3.43 21.38 5.47
C PRO A 95 -3.77 20.24 6.43
N GLU A 96 -3.50 20.42 7.72
CA GLU A 96 -3.68 19.39 8.76
C GLU A 96 -5.04 18.67 8.63
N THR A 97 -6.11 19.45 8.50
CA THR A 97 -7.49 18.98 8.43
C THR A 97 -7.83 18.18 7.17
N GLU A 98 -7.00 18.25 6.13
CA GLU A 98 -7.23 17.64 4.81
C GLU A 98 -6.26 16.51 4.48
N ARG A 99 -5.27 16.23 5.34
CA ARG A 99 -4.20 15.25 5.09
C ARG A 99 -4.70 13.87 4.68
N PHE A 100 -5.80 13.37 5.27
CA PHE A 100 -6.36 12.08 4.88
C PHE A 100 -6.99 12.09 3.48
N GLU A 101 -7.62 13.19 3.07
CA GLU A 101 -8.14 13.33 1.70
C GLU A 101 -7.01 13.43 0.68
N TYR A 102 -5.94 14.15 1.02
CA TYR A 102 -4.72 14.20 0.21
C TYR A 102 -4.05 12.83 0.11
N TYR A 103 -4.04 12.06 1.19
CA TYR A 103 -3.54 10.69 1.19
C TYR A 103 -4.31 9.81 0.20
N LYS A 104 -5.65 9.76 0.31
CA LYS A 104 -6.50 9.00 -0.63
C LYS A 104 -6.28 9.42 -2.08
N ARG A 105 -6.16 10.73 -2.34
CA ARG A 105 -5.90 11.27 -3.67
C ARG A 105 -4.51 10.90 -4.19
N ALA A 106 -3.49 10.95 -3.34
CA ALA A 106 -2.12 10.58 -3.68
C ALA A 106 -2.02 9.09 -4.04
N VAL A 107 -2.64 8.21 -3.27
CA VAL A 107 -2.72 6.76 -3.56
C VAL A 107 -3.36 6.51 -4.93
N ARG A 108 -4.47 7.19 -5.25
CA ARG A 108 -5.14 7.07 -6.56
C ARG A 108 -4.30 7.57 -7.73
N ARG A 109 -3.51 8.64 -7.54
CA ARG A 109 -2.74 9.28 -8.62
C ARG A 109 -1.38 8.65 -8.87
N LYS A 110 -0.68 8.27 -7.80
CA LYS A 110 0.74 7.90 -7.84
C LYS A 110 0.95 6.41 -7.64
N GLY A 111 0.21 5.77 -6.74
CA GLY A 111 0.51 4.41 -6.30
C GLY A 111 0.01 3.29 -7.22
N GLU A 112 -0.52 3.57 -8.41
CA GLU A 112 -1.33 2.60 -9.17
C GLU A 112 -2.45 2.00 -8.28
N CYS A 113 -3.02 2.82 -7.40
CA CYS A 113 -3.95 2.39 -6.34
C CYS A 113 -3.37 1.46 -5.25
N ASN A 114 -2.04 1.31 -5.17
CA ASN A 114 -1.36 0.72 -4.02
C ASN A 114 -1.22 1.74 -2.89
N PRO A 115 -1.82 1.51 -1.71
CA PRO A 115 -1.61 2.35 -0.55
C PRO A 115 -0.19 2.16 0.02
N VAL A 116 0.28 3.08 0.87
CA VAL A 116 1.69 3.08 1.30
C VAL A 116 2.10 1.82 2.05
N GLU A 117 1.19 1.19 2.80
CA GLU A 117 1.45 -0.09 3.45
C GLU A 117 1.80 -1.20 2.45
N VAL A 118 1.19 -1.21 1.26
CA VAL A 118 1.49 -2.21 0.23
C VAL A 118 2.86 -1.96 -0.39
N LEU A 119 3.18 -0.69 -0.68
CA LEU A 119 4.50 -0.31 -1.20
C LEU A 119 5.62 -0.65 -0.21
N VAL A 120 5.41 -0.34 1.07
CA VAL A 120 6.40 -0.58 2.14
C VAL A 120 6.56 -2.08 2.43
N MET A 121 5.48 -2.85 2.49
CA MET A 121 5.58 -4.32 2.57
C MET A 121 6.35 -4.90 1.38
N GLY A 122 6.09 -4.39 0.17
CA GLY A 122 6.84 -4.78 -1.03
C GLY A 122 8.34 -4.51 -0.92
N MET A 123 8.73 -3.32 -0.45
CA MET A 123 10.14 -2.99 -0.22
C MET A 123 10.78 -3.91 0.83
N MET A 124 10.11 -4.15 1.96
CA MET A 124 10.63 -5.06 2.97
C MET A 124 10.79 -6.49 2.43
N SER A 125 9.88 -6.94 1.56
CA SER A 125 10.00 -8.22 0.87
C SER A 125 11.19 -8.24 -0.09
N ASP A 126 11.38 -7.20 -0.91
CA ASP A 126 12.52 -7.09 -1.82
C ASP A 126 13.84 -7.19 -1.04
N VAL A 127 13.94 -6.50 0.10
CA VAL A 127 15.13 -6.55 0.99
C VAL A 127 15.31 -7.94 1.61
N CYS A 128 14.22 -8.61 2.02
CA CYS A 128 14.28 -9.98 2.51
C CYS A 128 14.71 -10.97 1.42
N ASP A 129 14.37 -10.73 0.16
CA ASP A 129 14.76 -11.56 -0.97
C ASP A 129 16.21 -11.31 -1.38
N MET A 130 16.67 -10.05 -1.35
CA MET A 130 18.09 -9.71 -1.52
C MET A 130 18.97 -10.44 -0.50
N ALA A 131 18.50 -10.59 0.73
CA ALA A 131 19.25 -11.30 1.78
C ALA A 131 19.46 -12.79 1.52
N LYS A 132 18.83 -13.38 0.50
CA LYS A 132 19.07 -14.77 0.07
C LYS A 132 20.33 -14.89 -0.79
N ASP A 133 20.85 -13.78 -1.30
CA ASP A 133 22.15 -13.73 -1.95
C ASP A 133 23.25 -14.03 -0.93
N GLY A 134 23.96 -15.14 -1.13
CA GLY A 134 25.00 -15.62 -0.22
C GLY A 134 26.12 -14.60 0.02
N ALA A 135 26.28 -13.60 -0.86
CA ALA A 135 27.27 -12.55 -0.71
C ALA A 135 26.90 -11.52 0.39
N ILE A 136 25.61 -11.35 0.68
CA ILE A 136 25.09 -10.40 1.69
C ILE A 136 24.21 -11.06 2.77
N GLU A 137 23.93 -12.37 2.66
CA GLU A 137 23.13 -13.13 3.62
C GLU A 137 23.64 -12.98 5.06
N ALA A 138 24.95 -13.16 5.27
CA ALA A 138 25.56 -13.06 6.60
C ALA A 138 25.39 -11.66 7.22
N ILE A 139 25.39 -10.61 6.38
CA ILE A 139 25.20 -9.22 6.80
C ILE A 139 23.73 -8.99 7.19
N MET A 140 22.79 -9.52 6.41
CA MET A 140 21.37 -9.21 6.54
C MET A 140 20.61 -10.13 7.52
N ARG A 141 21.17 -11.27 7.95
CA ARG A 141 20.47 -12.32 8.71
C ARG A 141 19.61 -11.82 9.88
N THR A 142 20.15 -10.95 10.74
CA THR A 142 19.42 -10.42 11.91
C THR A 142 18.38 -9.37 11.52
N ARG A 143 18.60 -8.64 10.41
CA ARG A 143 17.70 -7.60 9.89
C ARG A 143 16.49 -8.19 9.19
N VAL A 144 16.65 -9.30 8.46
CA VAL A 144 15.57 -10.04 7.80
C VAL A 144 14.47 -10.44 8.78
N LYS A 145 14.84 -10.84 10.01
CA LYS A 145 13.85 -11.23 11.02
C LYS A 145 12.94 -10.04 11.38
N VAL A 146 13.53 -8.88 11.67
CA VAL A 146 12.80 -7.66 12.03
C VAL A 146 11.90 -7.19 10.88
N LEU A 147 12.40 -7.25 9.64
CA LEU A 147 11.61 -6.91 8.45
C LEU A 147 10.39 -7.84 8.28
N ARG A 148 10.56 -9.15 8.49
CA ARG A 148 9.45 -10.11 8.40
C ARG A 148 8.40 -9.88 9.48
N GLU A 149 8.81 -9.57 10.69
CA GLU A 149 7.89 -9.21 11.78
C GLU A 149 7.09 -7.94 11.44
N ALA A 150 7.73 -6.94 10.84
CA ALA A 150 7.06 -5.72 10.37
C ALA A 150 6.08 -5.98 9.22
N ILE A 151 6.44 -6.84 8.25
CA ILE A 151 5.53 -7.30 7.19
C ILE A 151 4.32 -8.00 7.80
N GLU A 152 4.55 -8.95 8.71
CA GLU A 152 3.48 -9.70 9.37
C GLU A 152 2.52 -8.75 10.11
N LYS A 153 3.07 -7.78 10.85
CA LYS A 153 2.27 -6.77 11.55
C LYS A 153 1.41 -5.96 10.59
N LEU A 154 2.01 -5.37 9.54
CA LEU A 154 1.29 -4.58 8.54
C LEU A 154 0.21 -5.38 7.81
N SER A 155 0.49 -6.65 7.48
CA SER A 155 -0.45 -7.52 6.76
C SER A 155 -1.74 -7.83 7.53
N LYS A 156 -1.71 -7.67 8.86
CA LYS A 156 -2.85 -7.91 9.76
C LYS A 156 -3.63 -6.64 10.09
N MET A 157 -3.16 -5.47 9.65
CA MET A 157 -3.82 -4.19 9.92
C MET A 157 -4.97 -3.95 8.95
N GLU A 158 -5.94 -3.14 9.39
CA GLU A 158 -6.99 -2.65 8.51
C GLU A 158 -6.37 -1.78 7.39
N PRO A 159 -6.75 -1.98 6.12
CA PRO A 159 -6.24 -1.18 5.01
C PRO A 159 -6.49 0.31 5.23
N SER A 160 -5.50 1.13 4.89
CA SER A 160 -5.59 2.59 5.08
C SER A 160 -6.47 3.28 4.05
N VAL A 161 -6.60 2.69 2.86
CA VAL A 161 -7.48 3.12 1.78
C VAL A 161 -8.17 1.89 1.21
N ILE A 162 -9.49 1.93 1.11
CA ILE A 162 -10.25 0.91 0.40
C ILE A 162 -9.94 1.06 -1.08
N ASN A 163 -9.28 0.06 -1.68
CA ASN A 163 -9.00 0.07 -3.10
C ASN A 163 -10.30 -0.22 -3.88
N GLU A 164 -10.95 0.83 -4.37
CA GLU A 164 -12.14 0.73 -5.23
C GLU A 164 -11.88 -0.02 -6.56
N GLN A 165 -10.61 -0.25 -6.94
CA GLN A 165 -10.26 -1.07 -8.11
C GLN A 165 -10.35 -2.59 -7.86
N SER A 166 -10.41 -3.02 -6.60
CA SER A 166 -10.82 -4.39 -6.28
C SER A 166 -12.35 -4.41 -6.39
N GLY A 167 -12.85 -4.81 -7.56
CA GLY A 167 -14.24 -4.66 -7.97
C GLY A 167 -15.22 -4.90 -6.83
N ASN A 168 -16.07 -3.89 -6.57
CA ASN A 168 -17.14 -3.84 -5.58
C ASN A 168 -17.25 -5.10 -4.68
N ILE A 169 -16.39 -5.17 -3.66
CA ILE A 169 -16.41 -6.28 -2.71
C ILE A 169 -17.51 -6.02 -1.70
N PHE A 170 -18.54 -6.86 -1.75
CA PHE A 170 -19.67 -6.81 -0.84
C PHE A 170 -19.61 -8.01 0.09
N SER A 171 -19.36 -7.78 1.38
CA SER A 171 -19.37 -8.81 2.41
C SER A 171 -20.55 -8.59 3.37
N SER A 172 -21.25 -9.67 3.72
CA SER A 172 -22.30 -9.69 4.73
C SER A 172 -22.02 -10.81 5.73
N TYR A 173 -22.07 -10.49 7.02
CA TYR A 173 -21.90 -11.45 8.11
C TYR A 173 -23.22 -11.52 8.90
N GLY A 174 -23.85 -12.71 8.92
CA GLY A 174 -25.16 -12.94 9.56
C GLY A 174 -26.25 -13.35 8.58
N SER A 175 -27.48 -13.52 9.07
CA SER A 175 -28.64 -13.86 8.24
C SER A 175 -29.40 -12.59 7.82
N GLY A 176 -29.55 -12.35 6.52
CA GLY A 176 -30.31 -11.23 5.98
C GLY A 176 -30.08 -11.05 4.48
N ASN A 177 -30.95 -10.30 3.81
CA ASN A 177 -30.80 -10.00 2.39
C ASN A 177 -29.77 -8.87 2.20
N GLN A 178 -28.84 -9.07 1.27
CA GLN A 178 -27.88 -8.06 0.87
C GLN A 178 -28.26 -7.49 -0.50
N PHE A 179 -28.49 -6.18 -0.55
CA PHE A 179 -28.97 -5.47 -1.73
C PHE A 179 -27.90 -4.49 -2.19
N ASN A 180 -27.09 -4.91 -3.16
CA ASN A 180 -25.97 -4.12 -3.64
C ASN A 180 -26.21 -3.63 -5.07
N ALA A 181 -26.00 -2.33 -5.32
CA ALA A 181 -25.91 -1.77 -6.66
C ALA A 181 -24.65 -0.91 -6.77
N THR A 182 -23.88 -1.17 -7.82
CA THR A 182 -22.61 -0.49 -8.10
C THR A 182 -22.81 0.73 -9.00
N GLY A 183 -24.07 1.11 -9.24
CA GLY A 183 -24.55 2.15 -10.14
C GLY A 183 -26.00 1.89 -10.60
N GLY A 184 -26.72 2.93 -11.00
CA GLY A 184 -28.14 2.85 -11.41
C GLY A 184 -29.15 2.84 -10.25
N ALA A 185 -30.45 2.80 -10.57
CA ALA A 185 -31.52 2.76 -9.58
C ALA A 185 -31.82 1.30 -9.19
N GLN A 186 -31.75 1.00 -7.89
CA GLN A 186 -32.07 -0.31 -7.35
C GLN A 186 -33.47 -0.29 -6.70
N ASN A 187 -34.40 -0.99 -7.31
CA ASN A 187 -35.74 -1.20 -6.75
C ASN A 187 -35.77 -2.62 -6.18
N ASN A 188 -36.03 -2.77 -4.87
CA ASN A 188 -36.14 -4.08 -4.23
C ASN A 188 -37.51 -4.19 -3.56
N ASN A 189 -38.31 -5.17 -3.95
CA ASN A 189 -39.49 -5.59 -3.22
C ASN A 189 -39.15 -6.81 -2.34
N THR A 190 -39.22 -6.64 -1.02
CA THR A 190 -38.86 -7.67 -0.04
C THR A 190 -40.08 -8.33 0.63
N GLY A 191 -41.29 -7.98 0.20
CA GLY A 191 -42.55 -8.53 0.69
C GLY A 191 -43.37 -9.22 -0.41
N SER A 192 -44.66 -9.43 -0.15
CA SER A 192 -45.61 -10.10 -1.09
C SER A 192 -46.07 -9.22 -2.26
N GLY A 193 -45.47 -8.04 -2.45
CA GLY A 193 -45.83 -7.10 -3.51
C GLY A 193 -45.46 -7.60 -4.91
N ASN A 194 -45.91 -6.86 -5.93
CA ASN A 194 -45.49 -7.08 -7.31
C ASN A 194 -44.43 -6.04 -7.70
N GLN A 195 -43.36 -6.47 -8.36
CA GLN A 195 -42.30 -5.58 -8.86
C GLN A 195 -42.20 -5.69 -10.39
N PHE A 196 -42.16 -4.54 -11.07
CA PHE A 196 -42.08 -4.43 -12.53
C PHE A 196 -40.75 -3.78 -12.94
N SER A 197 -39.64 -4.52 -12.78
CA SER A 197 -38.29 -4.02 -13.06
C SER A 197 -38.11 -3.64 -14.54
N GLY A 198 -37.69 -2.40 -14.81
CA GLY A 198 -37.41 -1.92 -16.17
C GLY A 198 -38.64 -1.65 -17.04
N ALA A 199 -39.85 -1.68 -16.47
CA ALA A 199 -41.07 -1.45 -17.23
C ALA A 199 -41.24 0.03 -17.62
N SER A 200 -41.65 0.26 -18.87
CA SER A 200 -42.17 1.54 -19.34
C SER A 200 -43.63 1.34 -19.74
N PHE A 201 -44.52 2.13 -19.15
CA PHE A 201 -45.96 2.02 -19.40
C PHE A 201 -46.41 3.16 -20.31
N SER A 202 -46.92 2.84 -21.49
CA SER A 202 -47.42 3.80 -22.48
C SER A 202 -48.92 4.04 -22.39
N GLY A 203 -49.60 3.49 -21.37
CA GLY A 203 -51.03 3.64 -21.13
C GLY A 203 -51.41 3.41 -19.66
N PRO A 204 -52.69 3.60 -19.28
CA PRO A 204 -53.13 3.52 -17.89
C PRO A 204 -52.93 2.13 -17.29
N VAL A 205 -52.21 2.07 -16.16
CA VAL A 205 -52.01 0.84 -15.37
C VAL A 205 -52.99 0.82 -14.21
N HIS A 206 -53.75 -0.27 -14.09
CA HIS A 206 -54.70 -0.47 -12.99
C HIS A 206 -54.22 -1.61 -12.10
N PHE A 207 -53.88 -1.30 -10.85
CA PHE A 207 -53.54 -2.31 -9.86
C PHE A 207 -54.82 -2.77 -9.15
N GLY A 208 -55.17 -4.05 -9.32
CA GLY A 208 -56.30 -4.65 -8.61
C GLY A 208 -56.02 -4.72 -7.10
N ARG A 209 -57.05 -4.43 -6.29
CA ARG A 209 -57.03 -4.74 -4.85
C ARG A 209 -57.44 -6.20 -4.68
N ASN A 210 -56.54 -7.05 -4.16
CA ASN A 210 -56.99 -8.27 -3.50
C ASN A 210 -57.69 -7.84 -2.19
N MET A 211 -59.01 -8.03 -2.13
CA MET A 211 -59.73 -7.98 -0.87
C MET A 211 -59.60 -9.33 -0.19
N SER A 212 -58.82 -9.39 0.88
CA SER A 212 -58.90 -10.43 1.91
C SER A 212 -58.89 -9.76 3.27
#